data_AF-A0A0D0AJY4-F1
#
_entry.id   AF-A0A0D0AJY4-F1
#
_cell.length_a   1.000
_cell.length_b   1.000
_cell.length_c   1.000
_cell.angle_alpha   90.00
_cell.angle_beta   90.00
_cell.angle_gamma   90.00
#
_symmetry.space_group_name_H-M   'P 1'
#
loop_
_entity.id
_entity.type
_entity.pdbx_description
1 polymer ?
#
loop_
_entity_poly.entity_id
_entity_poly.type
_entity_poly.pdbx_seq_one_letter_code
_entity_poly.pdbx_strand_id
1 'polypeptide(L)'
;PNELVLMIFVYLPARDLRSMAQVSCLSRDLAAPLYFHSVGLSVEQKWLRINAQTCLALPFARDLTALQIFLESLMGIQSRPILSVLCFDAPPGVDLASLFQVIKNLGCSSFTYSSSDSKQLRTIVPTPVPGSDSGAVCSLRRLSLDSPMFFSPCVASLTLATLQDCPLTNLSLTHTGLSGIKWAALLRNVHLPLLRMLTVDVQCPPHVLANFLIRHQNIGQVWI
;
A
#
# COMPACT_ATOMS: atom_id res chain seq x y z
N PRO A 1 31.84 -8.54 -11.36
CA PRO A 1 31.39 -8.07 -12.71
C PRO A 1 30.25 -7.03 -12.67
N ASN A 2 29.25 -7.21 -11.78
CA ASN A 2 28.10 -6.30 -11.67
C ASN A 2 28.45 -4.95 -11.01
N GLU A 3 29.51 -4.90 -10.18
CA GLU A 3 29.95 -3.69 -9.50
C GLU A 3 30.40 -2.58 -10.47
N LEU A 4 31.09 -2.96 -11.55
CA LEU A 4 31.49 -2.01 -12.60
C LEU A 4 30.27 -1.42 -13.33
N VAL A 5 29.26 -2.24 -13.60
CA VAL A 5 28.02 -1.81 -14.25
C VAL A 5 27.23 -0.87 -13.32
N LEU A 6 27.16 -1.20 -12.03
CA LEU A 6 26.57 -0.34 -11.01
C LEU A 6 27.28 1.01 -10.91
N MET A 7 28.62 1.02 -10.92
CA MET A 7 29.38 2.28 -10.93
C MET A 7 29.06 3.14 -12.14
N ILE A 8 28.91 2.54 -13.33
CA ILE A 8 28.48 3.28 -14.53
C ILE A 8 27.08 3.86 -14.32
N PHE A 9 26.14 3.06 -13.80
CA PHE A 9 24.75 3.49 -13.62
C PHE A 9 24.60 4.62 -12.60
N VAL A 10 25.42 4.66 -11.55
CA VAL A 10 25.39 5.74 -10.54
C VAL A 10 25.60 7.13 -11.17
N TYR A 11 26.33 7.23 -12.28
CA TYR A 11 26.57 8.50 -12.98
C TYR A 11 25.55 8.81 -14.08
N LEU A 12 24.63 7.89 -14.37
CA LEU A 12 23.61 8.12 -15.39
C LEU A 12 22.48 9.01 -14.85
N PRO A 13 21.99 9.97 -15.65
CA PRO A 13 20.80 10.73 -15.29
C PRO A 13 19.56 9.82 -15.29
N ALA A 14 18.50 10.23 -14.58
CA ALA A 14 17.29 9.44 -14.40
C ALA A 14 16.69 8.93 -15.73
N ARG A 15 16.74 9.73 -16.80
CA ARG A 15 16.27 9.35 -18.14
C ARG A 15 17.02 8.14 -18.70
N ASP A 16 18.34 8.10 -18.49
CA ASP A 16 19.20 7.06 -19.04
C ASP A 16 19.10 5.81 -18.18
N LEU A 17 19.02 5.97 -16.85
CA LEU A 17 18.69 4.88 -15.93
C LEU A 17 17.36 4.20 -16.28
N ARG A 18 16.32 4.97 -16.62
CA ARG A 18 15.05 4.44 -17.11
C ARG A 18 15.24 3.61 -18.37
N SER A 19 15.97 4.15 -19.33
CA SER A 19 16.25 3.47 -20.60
C SER A 19 17.02 2.17 -20.35
N MET A 20 18.04 2.19 -19.49
CA MET A 20 18.82 1.01 -19.11
C MET A 20 17.97 -0.06 -18.43
N ALA A 21 17.03 0.33 -17.56
CA ALA A 21 16.14 -0.61 -16.91
C ALA A 21 15.19 -1.35 -17.89
N GLN A 22 15.06 -0.86 -19.12
CA GLN A 22 14.23 -1.47 -20.17
C GLN A 22 15.03 -2.39 -21.10
N VAL A 23 16.37 -2.35 -21.08
CA VAL A 23 17.21 -3.07 -22.05
C VAL A 23 17.27 -4.58 -21.79
N SER A 24 17.38 -5.00 -20.52
CA SER A 24 17.51 -6.41 -20.15
C SER A 24 17.07 -6.65 -18.70
N CYS A 25 16.87 -7.91 -18.30
CA CYS A 25 16.57 -8.24 -16.90
C CYS A 25 17.72 -7.83 -15.97
N LEU A 26 18.97 -8.15 -16.33
CA LEU A 26 20.14 -7.77 -15.53
C LEU A 26 20.28 -6.24 -15.41
N SER A 27 20.07 -5.50 -16.50
CA SER A 27 20.11 -4.04 -16.48
C SER A 27 18.96 -3.45 -15.66
N ARG A 28 17.78 -4.08 -15.68
CA ARG A 28 16.62 -3.71 -14.85
C ARG A 28 16.95 -3.86 -13.38
N ASP A 29 17.50 -5.00 -12.98
CA ASP A 29 17.82 -5.28 -11.58
C ASP A 29 18.85 -4.29 -11.01
N LEU A 30 19.78 -3.83 -11.84
CA LEU A 30 20.83 -2.89 -11.45
C LEU A 30 20.42 -1.41 -11.58
N ALA A 31 19.71 -1.03 -12.65
CA ALA A 31 19.36 0.36 -12.93
C ALA A 31 18.07 0.81 -12.26
N ALA A 32 17.08 -0.09 -12.10
CA ALA A 32 15.79 0.27 -11.51
C ALA A 32 15.92 0.85 -10.10
N PRO A 33 16.74 0.29 -9.18
CA PRO A 33 16.91 0.88 -7.85
C PRO A 33 17.47 2.30 -7.88
N LEU A 34 18.47 2.55 -8.73
CA LEU A 34 19.09 3.86 -8.89
C LEU A 34 18.11 4.86 -9.53
N TYR A 35 17.36 4.40 -10.53
CA TYR A 35 16.30 5.19 -11.16
C TYR A 35 15.23 5.59 -10.15
N PHE A 36 14.68 4.62 -9.42
CA PHE A 36 13.64 4.83 -8.43
C PHE A 36 14.11 5.78 -7.31
N HIS A 37 15.34 5.63 -6.83
CA HIS A 37 15.94 6.58 -5.90
C HIS A 37 16.01 8.00 -6.49
N SER A 38 16.44 8.15 -7.74
CA SER A 38 16.55 9.45 -8.41
C SER A 38 15.21 10.16 -8.63
N VAL A 39 14.10 9.43 -8.71
CA VAL A 39 12.74 9.98 -8.83
C VAL A 39 12.01 10.11 -7.48
N GLY A 40 12.73 9.92 -6.36
CA GLY A 40 12.22 10.14 -5.01
C GLY A 40 11.56 8.93 -4.34
N LEU A 41 11.70 7.73 -4.89
CA LEU A 41 11.30 6.49 -4.21
C LEU A 41 12.38 6.15 -3.18
N SER A 42 12.17 6.53 -1.91
CA SER A 42 13.04 6.14 -0.81
C SER A 42 12.49 4.92 -0.07
N VAL A 43 13.38 3.98 0.22
CA VAL A 43 13.12 2.90 1.18
C VAL A 43 13.89 3.26 2.44
N GLU A 44 13.24 4.02 3.32
CA GLU A 44 13.79 4.32 4.63
C GLU A 44 13.31 3.23 5.60
N GLN A 45 14.18 2.72 6.48
CA GLN A 45 13.79 1.99 7.70
C GLN A 45 12.58 1.01 7.60
N LYS A 46 12.47 0.23 6.51
CA LYS A 46 11.38 -0.76 6.22
C LYS A 46 10.03 -0.18 5.77
N TRP A 47 9.98 1.06 5.32
CA TRP A 47 8.80 1.64 4.68
C TRP A 47 9.10 2.10 3.26
N LEU A 48 8.11 1.97 2.39
CA LEU A 48 8.17 2.34 0.98
C LEU A 48 7.16 3.46 0.74
N ARG A 49 7.65 4.61 0.25
CA ARG A 49 6.79 5.71 -0.20
C ARG A 49 6.65 5.68 -1.71
N ILE A 50 5.42 5.56 -2.18
CA ILE A 50 5.02 5.64 -3.58
C ILE A 50 4.20 6.91 -3.75
N ASN A 51 4.59 7.80 -4.65
CA ASN A 51 3.84 9.00 -5.01
C ASN A 51 3.51 9.02 -6.52
N ALA A 52 2.73 10.01 -6.95
CA ALA A 52 2.41 10.24 -8.37
C ALA A 52 3.64 10.15 -9.28
N GLN A 53 4.72 10.83 -8.89
CA GLN A 53 5.94 10.94 -9.69
C GLN A 53 6.66 9.59 -9.84
N THR A 54 6.68 8.76 -8.78
CA THR A 54 7.24 7.39 -8.82
C THR A 54 6.37 6.43 -9.63
N CYS A 55 5.05 6.62 -9.62
CA CYS A 55 4.13 5.86 -10.48
C CYS A 55 4.26 6.26 -11.96
N LEU A 56 4.42 7.57 -12.26
CA LEU A 56 4.69 8.07 -13.61
C LEU A 56 6.07 7.67 -14.13
N ALA A 57 7.01 7.45 -13.21
CA ALA A 57 8.33 6.96 -13.52
C ALA A 57 8.30 5.49 -14.00
N LEU A 58 7.23 4.73 -13.71
CA LEU A 58 7.10 3.36 -14.21
C LEU A 58 7.10 3.36 -15.75
N PRO A 59 7.85 2.45 -16.40
CA PRO A 59 8.02 2.39 -17.85
C PRO A 59 6.72 2.49 -18.62
N PHE A 60 5.62 1.99 -18.05
CA PHE A 60 4.27 2.16 -18.57
C PHE A 60 3.34 2.43 -17.39
N ALA A 61 2.49 3.46 -17.50
CA ALA A 61 1.40 3.70 -16.54
C ALA A 61 0.42 2.52 -16.39
N ARG A 62 0.59 1.46 -17.20
CA ARG A 62 -0.23 0.24 -17.22
C ARG A 62 0.53 -1.03 -16.82
N ASP A 63 1.86 -0.98 -16.70
CA ASP A 63 2.67 -2.16 -16.41
C ASP A 63 3.44 -1.97 -15.10
N LEU A 64 2.86 -2.51 -14.04
CA LEU A 64 3.46 -2.54 -12.71
C LEU A 64 4.57 -3.59 -12.58
N THR A 65 4.88 -4.34 -13.64
CA THR A 65 5.95 -5.36 -13.63
C THR A 65 7.30 -4.78 -13.23
N ALA A 66 7.63 -3.55 -13.65
CA ALA A 66 8.87 -2.90 -13.23
C ALA A 66 8.89 -2.54 -11.74
N LEU A 67 7.74 -2.14 -11.18
CA LEU A 67 7.59 -1.90 -9.74
C LEU A 67 7.70 -3.24 -8.99
N GLN A 68 7.00 -4.27 -9.48
CA GLN A 68 7.03 -5.60 -8.89
C GLN A 68 8.46 -6.16 -8.88
N ILE A 69 9.20 -6.09 -9.98
CA ILE A 69 10.60 -6.55 -10.04
C ILE A 69 11.49 -5.75 -9.10
N PHE A 70 11.30 -4.43 -9.02
CA PHE A 70 12.05 -3.63 -8.05
C PHE A 70 11.74 -4.03 -6.61
N LEU A 71 10.48 -4.31 -6.29
CA LEU A 71 10.11 -4.74 -4.94
C LEU A 71 10.61 -6.15 -4.64
N GLU A 72 10.55 -7.06 -5.60
CA GLU A 72 11.12 -8.40 -5.50
C GLU A 72 12.65 -8.34 -5.35
N SER A 73 13.34 -7.43 -6.04
CA SER A 73 14.78 -7.25 -5.88
C SER A 73 15.15 -6.70 -4.51
N LEU A 74 14.33 -5.80 -3.94
CA LEU A 74 14.48 -5.37 -2.54
C LEU A 74 14.32 -6.53 -1.56
N MET A 75 13.38 -7.45 -1.81
CA MET A 75 13.18 -8.65 -0.98
C MET A 75 14.34 -9.64 -1.09
N GLY A 76 14.98 -9.74 -2.26
CA GLY A 76 16.16 -10.59 -2.48
C GLY A 76 17.46 -10.03 -1.89
N ILE A 77 17.59 -8.70 -1.81
CA ILE A 77 18.81 -8.01 -1.34
C ILE A 77 18.76 -7.72 0.18
N GLN A 78 17.58 -7.47 0.75
CA GLN A 78 17.43 -7.20 2.17
C GLN A 78 16.87 -8.40 2.92
N SER A 79 17.59 -8.89 3.94
CA SER A 79 17.08 -9.88 4.91
C SER A 79 15.93 -9.32 5.80
N ARG A 80 15.26 -8.24 5.40
CA ARG A 80 14.26 -7.52 6.18
C ARG A 80 13.08 -7.16 5.27
N PRO A 81 11.86 -7.70 5.52
CA PRO A 81 10.71 -7.44 4.68
C PRO A 81 10.25 -5.98 4.78
N ILE A 82 9.72 -5.44 3.67
CA ILE A 82 9.05 -4.14 3.65
C ILE A 82 7.80 -4.24 4.53
N LEU A 83 7.78 -3.51 5.64
CA LEU A 83 6.72 -3.63 6.64
C LEU A 83 5.56 -2.68 6.35
N SER A 84 5.82 -1.54 5.70
CA SER A 84 4.80 -0.50 5.47
C SER A 84 4.91 0.13 4.08
N VAL A 85 3.79 0.30 3.39
CA VAL A 85 3.70 1.00 2.11
C VAL A 85 2.76 2.20 2.24
N LEU A 86 3.25 3.37 1.82
CA LEU A 86 2.51 4.63 1.79
C LEU A 86 2.37 5.09 0.34
N CYS A 87 1.14 5.14 -0.18
CA CYS A 87 0.80 5.59 -1.51
C CYS A 87 0.12 6.97 -1.47
N PHE A 88 0.63 7.91 -2.26
CA PHE A 88 0.10 9.27 -2.42
C PHE A 88 -0.23 9.55 -3.87
N ASP A 89 -1.36 10.21 -4.11
CA ASP A 89 -1.69 10.81 -5.40
C ASP A 89 -1.44 9.85 -6.57
N ALA A 90 -1.94 8.61 -6.50
CA ALA A 90 -1.73 7.67 -7.60
C ALA A 90 -2.23 8.31 -8.91
N PRO A 91 -1.40 8.40 -9.96
CA PRO A 91 -1.77 9.14 -11.17
C PRO A 91 -2.97 8.48 -11.85
N PRO A 92 -3.80 9.27 -12.55
CA PRO A 92 -4.83 8.72 -13.41
C PRO A 92 -4.19 7.80 -14.47
N GLY A 93 -4.69 6.57 -14.56
CA GLY A 93 -4.20 5.56 -15.51
C GLY A 93 -3.42 4.41 -14.90
N VAL A 94 -2.99 4.50 -13.63
CA VAL A 94 -2.45 3.35 -12.88
C VAL A 94 -3.58 2.40 -12.53
N ASP A 95 -3.39 1.12 -12.83
CA ASP A 95 -4.28 0.07 -12.34
C ASP A 95 -4.08 -0.13 -10.83
N LEU A 96 -4.90 0.57 -10.05
CA LEU A 96 -4.91 0.50 -8.59
C LEU A 96 -5.18 -0.92 -8.08
N ALA A 97 -5.96 -1.74 -8.80
CA ALA A 97 -6.22 -3.11 -8.39
C ALA A 97 -4.93 -3.94 -8.46
N SER A 98 -4.20 -3.83 -9.57
CA SER A 98 -2.89 -4.47 -9.72
C SER A 98 -1.88 -3.95 -8.69
N LEU A 99 -1.85 -2.64 -8.41
CA LEU A 99 -0.94 -2.07 -7.41
C LEU A 99 -1.24 -2.60 -6.02
N PHE A 100 -2.51 -2.62 -5.65
CA PHE A 100 -2.93 -3.13 -4.36
C PHE A 100 -2.65 -4.63 -4.22
N GLN A 101 -2.81 -5.41 -5.29
CA GLN A 101 -2.46 -6.82 -5.33
C GLN A 101 -0.95 -7.05 -5.18
N VAL A 102 -0.12 -6.29 -5.88
CA VAL A 102 1.35 -6.36 -5.74
C VAL A 102 1.74 -6.10 -4.29
N ILE A 103 1.20 -5.04 -3.68
CA ILE A 103 1.50 -4.67 -2.29
C ILE A 103 1.05 -5.77 -1.30
N LYS A 104 -0.10 -6.40 -1.55
CA LYS A 104 -0.56 -7.56 -0.76
C LYS A 104 0.41 -8.73 -0.87
N ASN A 105 0.91 -9.02 -2.09
CA ASN A 105 1.85 -10.11 -2.34
C ASN A 105 3.23 -9.88 -1.69
N LEU A 106 3.62 -8.64 -1.39
CA LEU A 106 4.86 -8.33 -0.67
C LEU A 106 4.86 -8.78 0.80
N GLY A 107 3.69 -9.18 1.33
CA GLY A 107 3.58 -9.50 2.74
C GLY A 107 3.75 -8.29 3.64
N CYS A 108 3.37 -7.09 3.16
CA CYS A 108 3.43 -5.89 3.98
C CYS A 108 2.45 -5.95 5.17
N SER A 109 2.86 -5.41 6.31
CA SER A 109 2.04 -5.37 7.53
C SER A 109 1.13 -4.13 7.60
N SER A 110 1.45 -3.09 6.82
CA SER A 110 0.78 -1.80 6.85
C SER A 110 0.67 -1.22 5.45
N PHE A 111 -0.54 -0.86 5.04
CA PHE A 111 -0.80 -0.15 3.79
C PHE A 111 -1.58 1.13 4.08
N THR A 112 -1.15 2.23 3.49
CA THR A 112 -1.84 3.52 3.58
C THR A 112 -1.89 4.15 2.21
N TYR A 113 -3.09 4.52 1.77
CA TYR A 113 -3.32 5.31 0.58
C TYR A 113 -3.94 6.63 0.99
N SER A 114 -3.42 7.76 0.48
CA SER A 114 -4.06 9.07 0.59
C SER A 114 -4.07 9.84 -0.72
N SER A 115 -5.20 10.50 -0.98
CA SER A 115 -5.43 11.34 -2.15
C SER A 115 -4.93 12.79 -1.98
N SER A 116 -4.26 13.09 -0.88
CA SER A 116 -3.65 14.39 -0.63
C SER A 116 -2.26 14.19 -0.05
N ASP A 117 -1.24 14.81 -0.65
CA ASP A 117 0.09 14.98 -0.04
C ASP A 117 0.03 16.02 1.11
N SER A 118 -0.96 15.89 1.99
CA SER A 118 -1.04 16.74 3.16
C SER A 118 0.14 16.39 4.06
N LYS A 119 0.94 17.42 4.39
CA LYS A 119 1.99 17.40 5.42
C LYS A 119 1.46 17.04 6.84
N GLN A 120 0.22 16.54 6.93
CA GLN A 120 -0.51 16.16 8.14
C GLN A 120 -0.77 14.64 8.22
N LEU A 121 0.02 13.81 7.55
CA LEU A 121 0.28 12.49 8.14
C LEU A 121 1.08 12.72 9.41
N ARG A 122 0.34 13.04 10.50
CA ARG A 122 0.75 12.75 11.86
C ARG A 122 1.40 11.41 11.77
N THR A 123 2.70 11.41 12.01
CA THR A 123 3.61 10.30 12.03
C THR A 123 2.85 9.06 12.49
N ILE A 124 2.29 8.28 11.57
CA ILE A 124 1.78 6.95 11.88
C ILE A 124 3.06 6.14 11.96
N VAL A 125 3.81 6.36 13.04
CA VAL A 125 5.00 5.59 13.38
C VAL A 125 4.52 4.15 13.39
N PRO A 126 5.04 3.30 12.49
CA PRO A 126 4.74 1.90 12.54
C PRO A 126 5.34 1.37 13.84
N THR A 127 4.54 1.24 14.91
CA THR A 127 4.98 0.53 16.10
C THR A 127 5.43 -0.87 15.67
N PRO A 128 6.66 -1.30 15.99
CA PRO A 128 7.16 -2.61 15.62
C PRO A 128 6.28 -3.67 16.30
N VAL A 129 5.69 -4.55 15.50
CA VAL A 129 4.90 -5.67 16.00
C VAL A 129 5.88 -6.77 16.44
N PRO A 130 5.87 -7.22 17.71
CA PRO A 130 6.67 -8.37 18.13
C PRO A 130 6.00 -9.66 17.67
N GLY A 131 6.80 -10.60 17.15
CA GLY A 131 6.41 -11.98 16.89
C GLY A 131 5.56 -12.16 15.63
N SER A 132 6.18 -12.72 14.57
CA SER A 132 5.46 -13.23 13.41
C SER A 132 5.69 -14.73 13.34
N ASP A 133 4.87 -15.48 14.07
CA ASP A 133 4.75 -16.92 13.88
C ASP A 133 3.58 -17.22 12.94
N SER A 134 3.88 -18.05 11.93
CA SER A 134 3.01 -19.02 11.27
C SER A 134 1.89 -18.56 10.31
N GLY A 135 2.01 -19.03 9.05
CA GLY A 135 0.91 -19.62 8.28
C GLY A 135 -0.13 -18.72 7.59
N ALA A 136 -0.14 -17.41 7.80
CA ALA A 136 -1.17 -16.54 7.21
C ALA A 136 -0.87 -16.14 5.75
N VAL A 137 -1.85 -16.36 4.85
CA VAL A 137 -1.80 -15.95 3.43
C VAL A 137 -1.73 -14.42 3.27
N CYS A 138 -2.23 -13.66 4.25
CA CYS A 138 -2.14 -12.20 4.31
C CYS A 138 -1.54 -11.75 5.65
N SER A 139 -0.45 -10.99 5.61
CA SER A 139 0.22 -10.42 6.80
C SER A 139 -0.23 -8.99 7.12
N LEU A 140 -1.13 -8.42 6.32
CA LEU A 140 -1.61 -7.05 6.48
C LEU A 140 -2.40 -6.91 7.79
N ARG A 141 -1.94 -6.01 8.66
CA ARG A 141 -2.56 -5.69 9.95
C ARG A 141 -3.13 -4.28 9.99
N ARG A 142 -2.56 -3.35 9.22
CA ARG A 142 -3.03 -1.97 9.16
C ARG A 142 -3.41 -1.60 7.73
N LEU A 143 -4.63 -1.12 7.57
CA LEU A 143 -5.17 -0.67 6.29
C LEU A 143 -5.77 0.72 6.47
N SER A 144 -5.23 1.71 5.75
CA SER A 144 -5.76 3.06 5.71
C SER A 144 -6.05 3.45 4.27
N LEU A 145 -7.31 3.68 3.94
CA LEU A 145 -7.76 4.04 2.60
C LEU A 145 -8.46 5.39 2.67
N ASP A 146 -7.85 6.39 2.04
CA ASP A 146 -8.31 7.77 2.02
C ASP A 146 -8.64 8.21 0.57
N SER A 147 -9.63 7.54 -0.02
CA SER A 147 -10.09 7.77 -1.41
C SER A 147 -11.34 6.96 -1.75
N PRO A 148 -12.24 7.48 -2.60
CA PRO A 148 -13.39 6.72 -3.09
C PRO A 148 -13.02 5.63 -4.10
N MET A 149 -11.81 5.67 -4.68
CA MET A 149 -11.41 4.77 -5.77
C MET A 149 -11.38 3.29 -5.34
N PHE A 150 -11.11 3.00 -4.06
CA PHE A 150 -11.09 1.63 -3.52
C PHE A 150 -12.47 0.99 -3.42
N PHE A 151 -13.53 1.78 -3.54
CA PHE A 151 -14.92 1.31 -3.58
C PHE A 151 -15.57 1.50 -4.95
N SER A 152 -14.75 1.79 -5.98
CA SER A 152 -15.18 1.73 -7.38
C SER A 152 -15.36 0.27 -7.82
N PRO A 153 -16.18 -0.02 -8.86
CA PRO A 153 -16.42 -1.39 -9.31
C PRO A 153 -15.16 -2.20 -9.64
N CYS A 154 -14.09 -1.53 -10.08
CA CYS A 154 -12.83 -2.18 -10.47
C CYS A 154 -12.02 -2.68 -9.28
N VAL A 155 -12.08 -2.01 -8.13
CA VAL A 155 -11.22 -2.30 -6.95
C VAL A 155 -12.04 -2.82 -5.77
N ALA A 156 -13.35 -2.59 -5.74
CA ALA A 156 -14.21 -2.92 -4.60
C ALA A 156 -14.16 -4.40 -4.20
N SER A 157 -14.15 -5.33 -5.16
CA SER A 157 -14.06 -6.76 -4.86
C SER A 157 -12.74 -7.11 -4.16
N LEU A 158 -11.63 -6.54 -4.62
CA LEU A 158 -10.32 -6.73 -4.02
C LEU A 158 -10.22 -6.09 -2.63
N THR A 159 -10.78 -4.88 -2.47
CA THR A 159 -10.87 -4.21 -1.16
C THR A 159 -11.68 -5.05 -0.18
N LEU A 160 -12.85 -5.56 -0.59
CA LEU A 160 -13.70 -6.42 0.24
C LEU A 160 -13.01 -7.73 0.60
N ALA A 161 -12.38 -8.41 -0.36
CA ALA A 161 -11.61 -9.62 -0.10
C ALA A 161 -10.49 -9.33 0.90
N THR A 162 -9.80 -8.19 0.79
CA THR A 162 -8.75 -7.80 1.75
C THR A 162 -9.31 -7.54 3.15
N LEU A 163 -10.48 -6.92 3.27
CA LEU A 163 -11.16 -6.73 4.54
C LEU A 163 -11.64 -8.05 5.18
N GLN A 164 -11.84 -9.09 4.40
CA GLN A 164 -12.30 -10.40 4.88
C GLN A 164 -11.13 -11.35 5.20
N ASP A 165 -10.10 -11.34 4.37
CA ASP A 165 -9.01 -12.32 4.43
C ASP A 165 -7.87 -11.90 5.36
N CYS A 166 -7.70 -10.60 5.63
CA CYS A 166 -6.53 -10.09 6.35
C CYS A 166 -6.80 -9.89 7.85
N PRO A 167 -5.84 -10.24 8.73
CA PRO A 167 -5.96 -10.11 10.18
C PRO A 167 -5.76 -8.65 10.66
N LEU A 168 -6.65 -7.75 10.24
CA LEU A 168 -6.55 -6.32 10.49
C LEU A 168 -6.74 -5.97 11.97
N THR A 169 -5.80 -5.20 12.52
CA THR A 169 -5.85 -4.58 13.85
C THR A 169 -6.23 -3.11 13.79
N ASN A 170 -5.91 -2.43 12.69
CA ASN A 170 -6.24 -1.02 12.48
C ASN A 170 -6.83 -0.85 11.08
N LEU A 171 -8.04 -0.27 11.03
CA LEU A 171 -8.73 0.04 9.79
C LEU A 171 -9.11 1.52 9.79
N SER A 172 -8.67 2.24 8.77
CA SER A 172 -9.08 3.63 8.52
C SER A 172 -9.67 3.74 7.13
N LEU A 173 -10.91 4.19 7.06
CA LEU A 173 -11.68 4.36 5.83
C LEU A 173 -12.22 5.79 5.82
N THR A 174 -11.50 6.68 5.15
CA THR A 174 -11.83 8.11 5.07
C THR A 174 -12.02 8.55 3.62
N HIS A 175 -12.79 9.61 3.40
CA HIS A 175 -13.16 10.16 2.10
C HIS A 175 -13.58 9.06 1.09
N THR A 176 -14.28 8.04 1.55
CA THR A 176 -14.61 6.84 0.76
C THR A 176 -15.74 7.08 -0.25
N GLY A 177 -16.47 8.19 -0.11
CA GLY A 177 -17.65 8.49 -0.94
C GLY A 177 -18.80 7.49 -0.76
N LEU A 178 -18.75 6.64 0.27
CA LEU A 178 -19.80 5.67 0.56
C LEU A 178 -21.02 6.38 1.14
N SER A 179 -22.19 6.08 0.57
CA SER A 179 -23.47 6.50 1.15
C SER A 179 -23.79 5.66 2.39
N GLY A 180 -24.70 6.14 3.25
CA GLY A 180 -25.08 5.41 4.47
C GLY A 180 -25.56 3.97 4.23
N ILE A 181 -26.22 3.71 3.10
CA ILE A 181 -26.65 2.36 2.69
C ILE A 181 -25.45 1.48 2.35
N LYS A 182 -24.45 2.02 1.63
CA LYS A 182 -23.23 1.28 1.28
C LYS A 182 -22.38 1.01 2.52
N TRP A 183 -22.30 1.96 3.46
CA TRP A 183 -21.70 1.75 4.77
C TRP A 183 -22.39 0.62 5.54
N ALA A 184 -23.73 0.60 5.56
CA ALA A 184 -24.49 -0.48 6.18
C ALA A 184 -24.18 -1.85 5.56
N ALA A 185 -24.12 -1.93 4.23
CA ALA A 185 -23.77 -3.16 3.53
C ALA A 185 -22.33 -3.61 3.82
N LEU A 186 -21.35 -2.69 3.77
CA LEU A 186 -19.94 -2.96 4.04
C LEU A 186 -19.76 -3.50 5.46
N LEU A 187 -20.18 -2.73 6.47
CA LEU A 187 -19.95 -3.09 7.87
C LEU A 187 -20.77 -4.31 8.29
N ARG A 188 -21.93 -4.57 7.68
CA ARG A 188 -22.71 -5.79 7.96
C ARG A 188 -21.94 -7.04 7.53
N ASN A 189 -21.24 -7.00 6.40
CA ASN A 189 -20.61 -8.15 5.74
C ASN A 189 -19.12 -8.33 6.09
N VAL A 190 -18.54 -7.43 6.88
CA VAL A 190 -17.14 -7.50 7.30
C VAL A 190 -17.07 -7.97 8.75
N HIS A 191 -16.24 -8.99 9.00
CA HIS A 191 -15.95 -9.51 10.33
C HIS A 191 -14.45 -9.42 10.60
N LEU A 192 -14.06 -8.58 11.56
CA LEU A 192 -12.66 -8.26 11.87
C LEU A 192 -12.38 -8.54 13.35
N PRO A 193 -12.17 -9.81 13.74
CA PRO A 193 -12.09 -10.20 15.15
C PRO A 193 -10.90 -9.59 15.91
N LEU A 194 -9.84 -9.22 15.19
CA LEU A 194 -8.61 -8.65 15.74
C LEU A 194 -8.59 -7.12 15.74
N LEU A 195 -9.66 -6.47 15.27
CA LEU A 195 -9.71 -5.02 15.12
C LEU A 195 -9.69 -4.33 16.48
N ARG A 196 -8.74 -3.40 16.65
CA ARG A 196 -8.56 -2.59 17.86
C ARG A 196 -8.86 -1.11 17.62
N MET A 197 -8.59 -0.63 16.41
CA MET A 197 -8.75 0.76 16.02
C MET A 197 -9.56 0.85 14.73
N LEU A 198 -10.62 1.65 14.76
CA LEU A 198 -11.48 1.92 13.62
C LEU A 198 -11.58 3.43 13.39
N THR A 199 -11.30 3.87 12.17
CA THR A 199 -11.60 5.22 11.71
C THR A 199 -12.55 5.11 10.53
N VAL A 200 -13.68 5.83 10.59
CA VAL A 200 -14.70 5.85 9.54
C VAL A 200 -15.05 7.28 9.16
N ASP A 201 -15.62 7.46 7.99
CA ASP A 201 -16.17 8.75 7.55
C ASP A 201 -17.34 9.23 8.41
N VAL A 202 -17.48 10.56 8.52
CA VAL A 202 -18.63 11.24 9.13
C VAL A 202 -19.97 10.81 8.50
N GLN A 203 -19.97 10.40 7.23
CA GLN A 203 -21.16 9.91 6.53
C GLN A 203 -21.59 8.49 6.97
N CYS A 204 -20.80 7.79 7.78
CA CYS A 204 -21.16 6.49 8.34
C CYS A 204 -22.31 6.65 9.36
N PRO A 205 -23.47 6.02 9.15
CA PRO A 205 -24.61 6.19 10.07
C PRO A 205 -24.29 5.68 11.48
N PRO A 206 -24.59 6.44 12.55
CA PRO A 206 -24.25 6.06 13.92
C PRO A 206 -24.83 4.70 14.36
N HIS A 207 -26.05 4.38 13.92
CA HIS A 207 -26.70 3.10 14.24
C HIS A 207 -26.01 1.89 13.58
N VAL A 208 -25.46 2.08 12.37
CA VAL A 208 -24.67 1.05 11.68
C VAL A 208 -23.36 0.83 12.43
N LEU A 209 -22.69 1.92 12.80
CA LEU A 209 -21.45 1.88 13.56
C LEU A 209 -21.65 1.20 14.92
N ALA A 210 -22.69 1.55 15.67
CA ALA A 210 -23.02 0.91 16.94
C ALA A 210 -23.20 -0.61 16.79
N ASN A 211 -23.98 -1.07 15.79
CA ASN A 211 -24.16 -2.49 15.50
C ASN A 211 -22.85 -3.19 15.10
N PHE A 212 -21.92 -2.47 14.48
CA PHE A 212 -20.59 -2.99 14.18
C PHE A 212 -19.74 -3.15 15.45
N LEU A 213 -19.73 -2.14 16.32
CA LEU A 213 -18.96 -2.15 17.57
C LEU A 213 -19.46 -3.23 18.53
N ILE A 214 -20.78 -3.45 18.64
CA ILE A 214 -21.36 -4.51 19.48
C ILE A 214 -20.84 -5.91 19.04
N ARG A 215 -20.66 -6.11 17.73
CA ARG A 215 -20.14 -7.37 17.17
C ARG A 215 -18.63 -7.53 17.35
N HIS A 216 -17.90 -6.46 17.65
CA HIS A 216 -16.44 -6.43 17.71
C HIS A 216 -15.99 -5.84 19.06
N GLN A 217 -15.99 -6.69 20.08
CA GLN A 217 -15.70 -6.31 21.48
C GLN A 217 -14.25 -5.85 21.71
N ASN A 218 -13.34 -6.12 20.77
CA ASN A 218 -11.92 -5.79 20.89
C ASN A 218 -11.58 -4.36 20.44
N ILE A 219 -12.54 -3.59 19.91
CA ILE A 219 -12.30 -2.22 19.44
C ILE A 219 -12.21 -1.29 20.65
N GLY A 220 -11.01 -0.80 20.92
CA GLY A 220 -10.74 0.14 22.01
C GLY A 220 -10.74 1.61 21.59
N GLN A 221 -10.61 1.89 20.29
CA GLN A 221 -10.53 3.26 19.77
C GLN A 221 -11.34 3.42 18.49
N VAL A 222 -12.21 4.43 18.46
CA VAL A 222 -13.05 4.80 17.32
C VAL A 222 -12.88 6.28 17.01
N TRP A 223 -12.61 6.60 15.75
CA TRP A 223 -12.49 7.96 15.24
C TRP A 223 -13.50 8.16 14.09
N ILE A 224 -14.12 9.33 14.04
CA ILE A 224 -15.12 9.74 13.03
C ILE A 224 -14.65 11.05 12.40
#